data_AF-V8NVU7-F1
#
_entry.id   AF-V8NVU7-F1
#
_cell.length_a   1.000
_cell.length_b   1.000
_cell.length_c   1.000
_cell.angle_alpha   90.00
_cell.angle_beta   90.00
_cell.angle_gamma   90.00
#
_symmetry.space_group_name_H-M   'P 1'
#
loop_
_entity.id
_entity.type
_entity.pdbx_description
1 polymer ?
#
loop_
_entity_poly.entity_id
_entity_poly.type
_entity_poly.pdbx_seq_one_letter_code
_entity_poly.pdbx_strand_id
1 'polypeptide(L)'
;GLEVFCTENDLCSDIYLKFYNTEDRDNVYFYVSTYLENHITEHTAESYMLQWQRGHISNYQYLLHLNNLADRSCNDLSQYPVFPWIIADYSSSELDLTNPETFRDLSKPVGALNKERLERLL
;
A
#
# COMPACT_ATOMS: atom_id res chain seq x y z
N GLY A 1 6.14 -4.82 -14.53
CA GLY A 1 5.86 -3.94 -15.67
C GLY A 1 6.64 -2.67 -15.48
N LEU A 2 6.16 -1.56 -16.00
CA LEU A 2 6.53 -0.21 -15.60
C LEU A 2 5.24 0.49 -15.21
N GLU A 3 5.15 1.01 -13.99
CA GLU A 3 4.01 1.81 -13.56
C GLU A 3 4.40 3.28 -13.56
N VAL A 4 3.54 4.10 -14.17
CA VAL A 4 3.73 5.55 -14.29
C VAL A 4 2.65 6.22 -13.47
N PHE A 5 3.07 6.85 -12.37
CA PHE A 5 2.19 7.58 -11.46
C PHE A 5 2.04 9.02 -11.94
N CYS A 6 0.81 9.46 -12.19
CA CYS A 6 0.55 10.85 -12.59
C CYS A 6 0.33 11.77 -11.37
N THR A 7 -0.04 11.20 -10.22
CA THR A 7 -0.16 11.93 -8.95
C THR A 7 0.39 11.07 -7.80
N GLU A 8 0.98 11.70 -6.76
CA GLU A 8 1.58 10.95 -5.64
C GLU A 8 0.55 10.37 -4.64
N ASN A 9 -0.68 10.90 -4.65
CA ASN A 9 -1.65 10.67 -3.57
C ASN A 9 -2.89 9.89 -4.00
N ASP A 10 -3.00 9.51 -5.27
CA ASP A 10 -4.17 8.79 -5.79
C ASP A 10 -3.73 7.58 -6.62
N LEU A 11 -4.28 6.42 -6.26
CA LEU A 11 -4.06 5.13 -6.93
C LEU A 11 -4.75 5.01 -8.29
N CYS A 12 -5.71 5.90 -8.58
CA CYS A 12 -6.58 5.79 -9.75
C CYS A 12 -6.10 6.61 -10.96
N SER A 13 -4.96 7.29 -10.87
CA SER A 13 -4.40 8.09 -11.96
C SER A 13 -3.28 7.40 -12.74
N ASP A 14 -3.01 6.12 -12.46
CA ASP A 14 -1.74 5.49 -12.80
C ASP A 14 -1.86 4.54 -14.00
N ILE A 15 -0.83 4.53 -14.84
CA ILE A 15 -0.76 3.68 -16.03
C ILE A 15 0.23 2.55 -15.80
N TYR A 16 -0.26 1.31 -15.89
CA TYR A 16 0.60 0.12 -15.83
C TYR A 16 0.91 -0.42 -17.23
N LEU A 17 2.19 -0.41 -17.60
CA LEU A 17 2.70 -0.93 -18.85
C LEU A 17 3.31 -2.32 -18.64
N LYS A 18 2.83 -3.31 -19.38
CA LYS A 18 3.37 -4.67 -19.39
C LYS A 18 4.24 -4.89 -20.62
N PHE A 19 5.42 -5.44 -20.39
CA PHE A 19 6.41 -5.74 -21.43
C PHE A 19 6.65 -7.24 -21.51
N TYR A 20 6.96 -7.74 -22.71
CA TYR A 20 7.29 -9.15 -22.93
C TYR A 20 8.73 -9.48 -22.55
N ASN A 21 9.64 -8.50 -22.64
CA ASN A 21 11.04 -8.62 -22.26
C ASN A 21 11.43 -7.44 -21.33
N THR A 22 12.51 -7.62 -20.58
CA THR A 22 13.00 -6.60 -19.64
C THR A 22 13.72 -5.45 -20.35
N GLU A 23 14.32 -5.72 -21.52
CA GLU A 23 15.08 -4.73 -22.29
C GLU A 23 14.19 -3.58 -22.79
N ASP A 24 13.02 -3.88 -23.35
CA ASP A 24 12.05 -2.88 -23.82
C ASP A 24 11.53 -2.03 -22.66
N ARG A 25 11.26 -2.67 -21.51
CA ARG A 25 10.84 -1.97 -20.29
C ARG A 25 11.93 -0.99 -19.85
N ASP A 26 13.17 -1.44 -19.79
CA ASP A 26 14.30 -0.64 -19.30
C ASP A 26 14.62 0.50 -20.27
N ASN A 27 14.50 0.27 -21.58
CA ASN A 27 14.60 1.31 -22.60
C ASN A 27 13.51 2.38 -22.43
N VAL A 28 12.25 1.98 -22.27
CA VAL A 28 11.15 2.93 -22.03
C VAL A 28 11.37 3.71 -20.74
N TYR A 29 11.78 3.04 -19.65
CA TYR A 29 12.13 3.70 -18.39
C TYR A 29 13.24 4.74 -18.59
N PHE A 30 14.30 4.41 -19.34
CA PHE A 30 15.39 5.33 -19.63
C PHE A 30 14.91 6.55 -20.41
N TYR A 31 14.10 6.37 -21.45
CA TYR A 31 13.54 7.49 -22.21
C TYR A 31 12.61 8.36 -21.35
N VAL A 32 11.73 7.75 -20.55
CA VAL A 32 10.83 8.47 -19.64
C VAL A 32 11.64 9.28 -18.63
N SER A 33 12.58 8.66 -17.92
CA SER A 33 13.37 9.34 -16.88
C SER A 33 14.32 10.40 -17.43
N THR A 34 14.82 10.24 -18.65
CA THR A 34 15.73 11.21 -19.28
C THR A 34 14.99 12.44 -19.81
N TYR A 35 13.81 12.27 -20.40
CA TYR A 35 13.15 13.31 -21.18
C TYR A 35 11.92 13.94 -20.51
N LEU A 36 11.32 13.31 -19.48
CA LEU A 36 10.27 13.94 -18.69
C LEU A 36 10.88 14.87 -17.62
N GLU A 37 10.72 16.17 -17.87
CA GLU A 37 10.99 17.21 -16.86
C GLU A 37 10.00 17.05 -15.69
N ASN A 38 10.52 17.16 -14.45
CA ASN A 38 9.79 16.94 -13.18
C ASN A 38 9.48 15.48 -12.81
N HIS A 39 10.31 14.51 -13.22
CA HIS A 39 10.25 13.21 -12.54
C HIS A 39 10.55 13.43 -11.04
N ILE A 40 9.60 13.00 -10.22
CA ILE A 40 9.70 13.14 -8.77
C ILE A 40 10.82 12.21 -8.30
N THR A 41 11.68 12.71 -7.42
CA THR A 41 12.73 11.90 -6.80
C THR A 41 12.08 10.73 -6.07
N GLU A 42 12.51 9.51 -6.38
CA GLU A 42 12.04 8.31 -5.70
C GLU A 42 12.24 8.47 -4.18
N HIS A 43 11.13 8.41 -3.44
CA HIS A 43 11.15 8.56 -1.99
C HIS A 43 11.45 7.21 -1.35
N THR A 44 12.45 7.17 -0.47
CA THR A 44 12.76 5.95 0.27
C THR A 44 11.73 5.65 1.36
N ALA A 45 11.67 4.39 1.80
CA ALA A 45 10.83 3.98 2.91
C ALA A 45 11.10 4.81 4.19
N GLU A 46 12.36 5.17 4.44
CA GLU A 46 12.75 6.01 5.58
C GLU A 46 12.20 7.44 5.47
N SER A 47 12.19 8.01 4.26
CA SER A 47 11.64 9.35 4.00
C SER A 47 10.16 9.40 4.35
N TYR A 48 9.37 8.45 3.83
CA TYR A 48 7.94 8.35 4.13
C TYR A 48 7.68 8.05 5.61
N MET A 49 8.49 7.19 6.24
CA MET A 49 8.37 6.91 7.67
C MET A 49 8.54 8.18 8.51
N LEU A 50 9.52 9.02 8.18
CA LEU A 50 9.76 10.27 8.91
C LEU A 50 8.59 11.26 8.71
N GLN A 51 8.05 11.37 7.50
CA GLN A 51 6.89 12.22 7.23
C GLN A 51 5.65 11.76 8.00
N TRP A 52 5.41 10.44 8.05
CA TRP A 52 4.31 9.84 8.80
C TRP A 52 4.45 10.07 10.31
N GLN A 53 5.63 9.82 10.87
CA GLN A 53 5.91 10.06 12.29
C GLN A 53 5.74 11.53 12.70
N ARG A 54 6.02 12.46 11.78
CA ARG A 54 5.81 13.90 11.98
C ARG A 54 4.36 14.35 11.74
N GLY A 55 3.49 13.45 11.28
CA GLY A 55 2.09 13.77 10.96
C GLY A 55 1.91 14.57 9.67
N HIS A 56 2.92 14.63 8.80
CA HIS A 56 2.81 15.29 7.49
C HIS A 56 1.97 14.50 6.50
N ILE A 57 1.93 13.17 6.67
CA ILE A 57 1.09 12.26 5.89
C ILE A 57 0.26 11.38 6.83
N SER A 58 -0.95 11.03 6.40
CA SER A 58 -1.87 10.20 7.16
C SER A 58 -1.45 8.72 7.18
N ASN A 59 -2.05 7.93 8.08
CA ASN A 59 -1.87 6.46 8.10
C ASN A 59 -2.21 5.82 6.74
N TYR A 60 -3.26 6.34 6.07
CA TYR A 60 -3.67 5.86 4.75
C TYR A 60 -2.59 6.12 3.69
N GLN A 61 -2.09 7.35 3.60
CA GLN A 61 -1.02 7.72 2.67
C GLN A 61 0.27 6.94 2.95
N TYR A 62 0.64 6.78 4.22
CA TYR A 62 1.83 6.00 4.54
C TYR A 62 1.71 4.53 4.12
N LEU A 63 0.59 3.88 4.43
CA LEU A 63 0.32 2.52 3.98
C LEU A 63 0.25 2.41 2.45
N LEU A 64 -0.27 3.44 1.78
CA LEU A 64 -0.27 3.51 0.33
C LEU A 64 1.15 3.53 -0.24
N HIS A 65 2.01 4.41 0.27
CA HIS A 65 3.41 4.46 -0.16
C HIS A 65 4.16 3.16 0.12
N LEU A 66 3.89 2.49 1.25
CA LEU A 66 4.45 1.16 1.54
C LEU A 66 3.98 0.09 0.53
N ASN A 67 2.74 0.15 0.07
CA ASN A 67 2.25 -0.76 -0.96
C ASN A 67 2.97 -0.50 -2.30
N ASN A 68 3.10 0.76 -2.70
CA ASN A 68 3.78 1.13 -3.96
C ASN A 68 5.26 0.73 -3.93
N LEU A 69 5.97 0.97 -2.83
CA LEU A 69 7.38 0.54 -2.66
C LEU A 69 7.55 -0.98 -2.63
N ALA A 70 6.48 -1.73 -2.38
CA ALA A 70 6.47 -3.20 -2.44
C ALA A 70 5.98 -3.73 -3.80
N ASP A 71 6.01 -2.90 -4.85
CA ASP A 71 5.56 -3.20 -6.21
C ASP A 71 4.07 -3.60 -6.33
N ARG A 72 3.23 -3.17 -5.37
CA ARG A 72 1.78 -3.42 -5.44
C ARG A 72 1.08 -2.34 -6.26
N SER A 73 0.10 -2.76 -7.05
CA SER A 73 -0.58 -1.90 -8.02
C SER A 73 -2.09 -2.19 -8.06
N CYS A 74 -2.91 -1.13 -8.15
CA CYS A 74 -4.34 -1.27 -8.40
C CYS A 74 -4.65 -1.82 -9.80
N ASN A 75 -3.70 -1.74 -10.72
CA ASN A 75 -3.81 -2.24 -12.08
C ASN A 75 -3.47 -3.75 -12.20
N ASP A 76 -2.90 -4.37 -11.16
CA ASP A 76 -2.61 -5.81 -11.11
C ASP A 76 -3.35 -6.49 -9.94
N LEU A 77 -4.44 -7.18 -10.25
CA LEU A 77 -5.25 -7.90 -9.26
C LEU A 77 -4.46 -8.98 -8.48
N SER A 78 -3.37 -9.51 -9.04
CA SER A 78 -2.54 -10.51 -8.35
C SER A 78 -1.60 -9.88 -7.30
N GLN A 79 -1.35 -8.58 -7.39
CA GLN A 79 -0.46 -7.81 -6.53
C GLN A 79 -1.16 -6.55 -6.00
N TYR A 80 -2.46 -6.64 -5.75
CA TYR A 80 -3.26 -5.50 -5.31
C TYR A 80 -2.78 -4.94 -3.96
N PRO A 81 -2.89 -3.62 -3.71
CA PRO A 81 -2.56 -3.02 -2.42
C PRO A 81 -3.29 -3.71 -1.27
N VAL A 82 -2.56 -3.98 -0.18
CA VAL A 82 -3.09 -4.60 1.04
C VAL A 82 -3.18 -3.57 2.13
N PHE A 83 -4.37 -3.52 2.74
CA PHE A 83 -4.65 -2.73 3.92
C PHE A 83 -5.11 -3.65 5.06
N PRO A 84 -4.72 -3.36 6.31
CA PRO A 84 -5.19 -4.13 7.45
C PRO A 84 -6.67 -3.84 7.70
N TRP A 85 -7.40 -4.88 8.12
CA TRP A 85 -8.69 -4.70 8.78
C TRP A 85 -8.47 -3.91 10.08
N ILE A 86 -9.23 -2.85 10.31
CA ILE A 86 -9.08 -2.01 11.50
C ILE A 86 -10.19 -2.28 12.52
N ILE A 87 -11.44 -2.34 12.06
CA ILE A 87 -12.59 -2.60 12.93
C ILE A 87 -12.76 -4.10 13.15
N ALA A 88 -13.06 -4.48 14.39
CA ALA A 88 -13.43 -5.84 14.81
C ALA A 88 -14.94 -5.98 15.06
N ASP A 89 -15.62 -4.89 15.47
CA ASP A 89 -17.06 -4.90 15.73
C ASP A 89 -17.86 -4.43 14.50
N TYR A 90 -18.54 -5.38 13.86
CA TYR A 90 -19.49 -5.15 12.77
C TYR A 90 -20.93 -5.52 13.16
N SER A 91 -21.18 -5.71 14.45
CA SER A 91 -22.44 -6.24 14.98
C SER A 91 -23.23 -5.24 15.81
N SER A 92 -22.56 -4.32 16.50
CA SER A 92 -23.20 -3.25 17.26
C SER A 92 -23.95 -2.29 16.34
N SER A 93 -25.05 -1.73 16.84
CA SER A 93 -25.82 -0.71 16.14
C SER A 93 -25.07 0.62 16.01
N GLU A 94 -24.16 0.90 16.95
CA GLU A 94 -23.31 2.07 16.98
C GLU A 94 -21.86 1.66 17.23
N LEU A 95 -20.93 2.33 16.54
CA LEU A 95 -19.51 2.03 16.61
C LEU A 95 -18.82 2.94 17.64
N ASP A 96 -18.51 2.39 18.81
CA ASP A 96 -17.79 3.12 19.86
C ASP A 96 -16.27 3.10 19.61
N LEU A 97 -15.73 4.22 19.12
CA LEU A 97 -14.29 4.38 18.85
C LEU A 97 -13.44 4.58 20.12
N THR A 98 -14.06 4.68 21.30
CA THR A 98 -13.35 4.77 22.59
C THR A 98 -13.13 3.39 23.22
N ASN A 99 -13.90 2.39 22.81
CA ASN A 99 -13.76 1.01 23.26
C ASN A 99 -12.60 0.31 22.49
N PRO A 100 -11.55 -0.17 23.17
CA PRO A 100 -10.47 -0.89 22.52
C PRO A 100 -10.92 -2.16 21.78
N GLU A 101 -11.96 -2.84 22.25
CA GLU A 101 -12.50 -4.06 21.64
C GLU A 101 -13.17 -3.81 20.27
N THR A 102 -13.47 -2.55 19.95
CA THR A 102 -13.95 -2.14 18.62
C THR A 102 -12.88 -2.34 17.55
N PHE A 103 -11.60 -2.35 17.93
CA PHE A 103 -10.47 -2.41 17.02
C PHE A 103 -9.81 -3.79 17.01
N ARG A 104 -9.35 -4.18 15.83
CA ARG A 104 -8.57 -5.40 15.66
C ARG A 104 -7.18 -5.23 16.29
N ASP A 105 -6.72 -6.26 17.00
CA ASP A 105 -5.33 -6.39 17.42
C ASP A 105 -4.39 -6.46 16.19
N LEU A 106 -3.71 -5.35 15.90
CA LEU A 106 -2.81 -5.21 14.75
C LEU A 106 -1.50 -5.99 14.91
N SER A 107 -1.15 -6.46 16.12
CA SER A 107 0.06 -7.25 16.37
C SER A 107 -0.04 -8.68 15.83
N LYS A 108 -1.26 -9.14 15.54
CA LYS A 108 -1.53 -10.49 15.05
C LYS A 108 -1.88 -10.48 13.56
N PRO A 109 -1.44 -11.48 12.78
CA PRO A 109 -1.98 -11.69 11.44
C PRO A 109 -3.45 -12.12 11.54
N VAL A 110 -4.23 -11.88 10.47
CA VAL A 110 -5.65 -12.25 10.43
C VAL A 110 -5.86 -13.71 10.83
N GLY A 111 -5.01 -14.62 10.34
CA GLY A 111 -5.00 -16.05 10.67
C GLY A 111 -5.05 -16.37 12.16
N ALA A 112 -4.35 -15.59 12.98
CA ALA A 112 -4.16 -15.82 14.41
C ALA A 112 -5.17 -15.09 15.32
N LEU A 113 -6.16 -14.39 14.75
CA LEU A 113 -7.19 -13.68 15.55
C LEU A 113 -8.16 -14.65 16.23
N ASN A 114 -8.55 -15.72 15.53
CA ASN A 114 -9.44 -16.74 16.06
C ASN A 114 -8.61 -17.84 16.74
N LYS A 115 -8.80 -18.02 18.05
CA LYS A 115 -8.05 -19.00 18.86
C LYS A 115 -8.26 -20.44 18.39
N GLU A 116 -9.50 -20.84 18.11
CA GLU A 116 -9.82 -22.19 17.63
C GLU A 116 -9.15 -22.47 16.27
N ARG A 117 -9.12 -21.48 15.37
CA ARG A 117 -8.43 -21.61 14.09
C ARG A 117 -6.92 -21.66 14.28
N LEU A 118 -6.37 -20.86 15.19
CA LEU A 118 -4.94 -20.86 15.50
C LEU A 118 -4.50 -22.21 16.07
N GLU A 119 -5.28 -22.81 16.97
CA GLU A 119 -5.03 -24.15 17.53
C GLU A 119 -4.99 -25.25 16.47
N ARG A 120 -5.74 -25.11 15.37
CA ARG A 120 -5.69 -26.06 14.24
C ARG A 120 -4.47 -25.89 13.33
N LEU A 121 -3.76 -24.78 13.44
CA LEU A 121 -2.56 -24.48 12.64
C LEU A 121 -1.25 -24.80 13.37
N LEU A 122 -1.33 -25.12 14.67
CA LEU A 122 -0.22 -25.52 15.54
C LEU A 122 -0.19 -27.04 15.72
#